data_AF-A0A9J9EPD6-F1
#
_entry.id   AF-A0A9J9EPD6-F1
#
_cell.length_a   1.000
_cell.length_b   1.000
_cell.length_c   1.000
_cell.angle_alpha   90.00
_cell.angle_beta   90.00
_cell.angle_gamma   90.00
#
_symmetry.space_group_name_H-M   'P 1'
#
loop_
_entity.id
_entity.type
_entity.pdbx_description
1 polymer ?
#
loop_
_entity_poly.entity_id
_entity_poly.type
_entity_poly.pdbx_seq_one_letter_code
_entity_poly.pdbx_strand_id
1 'polypeptide(L)'
;MQSAIYKGRVFHARHYPKKHAFNYDIFLMWLKLDEIEKVEKDVRFFSASRWAPQRFKREDYLGDNNTTLQDSVLERMSELAEKPLQGDVYFLGQVRTFGLYFSPVNFYYLRQPDGTYSHMLAEVSNTPWNERHHYLVDLHDQKNSQKAFHVSPFNPLEMQYQWSVMQPNQKLNLTLKCVKDITHLDTGLNLTRIELNSKSLFRVLVSIPHMAIRTVVGIYWQALKLFIKRVPFYAHATQGKK
;
A
#
# COMPACT_ATOMS: atom_id res chain seq x y z
N MET A 1 -13.92 18.40 -0.48
CA MET A 1 -12.89 17.53 -1.07
C MET A 1 -12.89 16.22 -0.29
N GLN A 2 -12.90 15.09 -0.97
CA GLN A 2 -12.95 13.75 -0.36
C GLN A 2 -11.55 13.13 -0.20
N SER A 3 -10.53 13.70 -0.85
CA SER A 3 -9.13 13.39 -0.61
C SER A 3 -8.70 13.80 0.81
N ALA A 4 -7.78 13.04 1.39
CA ALA A 4 -7.35 13.12 2.78
C ALA A 4 -5.90 12.61 2.94
N ILE A 5 -5.39 12.66 4.16
CA ILE A 5 -4.17 11.98 4.58
C ILE A 5 -4.57 10.95 5.63
N TYR A 6 -4.15 9.70 5.50
CA TYR A 6 -4.22 8.74 6.60
C TYR A 6 -2.88 8.70 7.31
N LYS A 7 -2.87 8.92 8.62
CA LYS A 7 -1.66 8.87 9.46
C LYS A 7 -1.84 7.87 10.59
N GLY A 8 -0.81 7.09 10.86
CA GLY A 8 -0.85 6.10 11.95
C GLY A 8 0.35 5.20 11.89
N ARG A 9 0.13 3.89 12.07
CA ARG A 9 1.20 2.90 12.17
C ARG A 9 1.03 1.74 11.22
N VAL A 10 2.17 1.27 10.71
CA VAL A 10 2.32 -0.08 10.16
C VAL A 10 2.84 -0.96 11.28
N PHE A 11 2.33 -2.18 11.39
CA PHE A 11 2.90 -3.20 12.25
C PHE A 11 3.22 -4.47 11.44
N HIS A 12 4.28 -5.15 11.86
CA HIS A 12 4.62 -6.49 11.41
C HIS A 12 4.87 -7.34 12.65
N ALA A 13 4.26 -8.51 12.70
CA ALA A 13 4.41 -9.48 13.77
C ALA A 13 4.58 -10.87 13.16
N ARG A 14 5.83 -11.31 13.03
CA ARG A 14 6.18 -12.68 12.67
C ARG A 14 6.10 -13.55 13.92
N HIS A 15 5.34 -14.64 13.84
CA HIS A 15 5.18 -15.60 14.93
C HIS A 15 6.06 -16.84 14.74
N TYR A 16 6.32 -17.24 13.49
CA TYR A 16 7.10 -18.42 13.13
C TYR A 16 8.15 -18.12 12.04
N PRO A 17 9.34 -18.78 12.05
CA PRO A 17 9.84 -19.73 13.05
C PRO A 17 10.37 -19.07 14.32
N LYS A 18 10.67 -17.77 14.26
CA LYS A 18 11.10 -16.97 15.41
C LYS A 18 10.19 -15.77 15.56
N LYS A 19 9.73 -15.54 16.79
CA LYS A 19 8.93 -14.36 17.13
C LYS A 19 9.74 -13.09 16.87
N HIS A 20 9.17 -12.20 16.06
CA HIS A 20 9.74 -10.90 15.78
C HIS A 20 8.61 -9.93 15.43
N ALA A 21 8.50 -8.83 16.17
CA ALA A 21 7.52 -7.80 15.88
C ALA A 21 8.16 -6.42 15.91
N PHE A 22 7.65 -5.54 15.07
CA PHE A 22 7.99 -4.13 15.05
C PHE A 22 6.81 -3.32 14.50
N ASN A 23 6.78 -2.05 14.82
CA ASN A 23 5.87 -1.09 14.22
C ASN A 23 6.64 0.19 13.92
N TYR A 24 6.12 0.97 12.98
CA TYR A 24 6.65 2.27 12.64
C TYR A 24 5.53 3.20 12.19
N ASP A 25 5.73 4.49 12.44
CA ASP A 25 4.76 5.50 12.03
C ASP A 25 4.83 5.72 10.52
N ILE A 26 3.67 5.95 9.91
CA ILE A 26 3.52 6.22 8.49
C ILE A 26 2.42 7.25 8.26
N PHE A 27 2.49 7.94 7.13
CA PHE A 27 1.33 8.58 6.53
C PHE A 27 1.19 8.09 5.09
N LEU A 28 -0.04 7.97 4.63
CA LEU A 28 -0.39 7.62 3.26
C LEU A 28 -1.34 8.69 2.72
N MET A 29 -1.23 8.99 1.44
CA MET A 29 -2.20 9.86 0.77
C MET A 29 -3.45 9.06 0.48
N TRP A 30 -4.62 9.62 0.82
CA TRP A 30 -5.92 9.14 0.40
C TRP A 30 -6.45 10.05 -0.70
N LEU A 31 -6.37 9.63 -1.95
CA LEU A 31 -6.74 10.47 -3.08
C LEU A 31 -7.95 9.88 -3.76
N LYS A 32 -9.04 10.64 -3.85
CA LYS A 32 -10.07 10.35 -4.84
C LYS A 32 -9.45 10.67 -6.21
N LEU A 33 -9.34 9.69 -7.10
CA LEU A 33 -8.48 9.84 -8.29
C LEU A 33 -8.97 10.94 -9.25
N ASP A 34 -10.27 11.17 -9.33
CA ASP A 34 -10.87 12.28 -10.09
C ASP A 34 -10.68 13.67 -9.42
N GLU A 35 -10.23 13.73 -8.16
CA GLU A 35 -9.98 14.99 -7.44
C GLU A 35 -8.52 15.46 -7.54
N ILE A 36 -7.61 14.73 -8.19
CA ILE A 36 -6.17 15.04 -8.15
C ILE A 36 -5.87 16.46 -8.63
N GLU A 37 -6.48 16.92 -9.72
CA GLU A 37 -6.31 18.28 -10.23
C GLU A 37 -6.80 19.34 -9.24
N LYS A 38 -7.91 19.06 -8.56
CA LYS A 38 -8.45 19.91 -7.51
C LYS A 38 -7.52 19.97 -6.30
N VAL A 39 -6.96 18.83 -5.88
CA VAL A 39 -5.96 18.78 -4.80
C VAL A 39 -4.75 19.63 -5.16
N GLU A 40 -4.25 19.53 -6.39
CA GLU A 40 -3.12 20.35 -6.86
C GLU A 40 -3.41 21.86 -6.82
N LYS A 41 -4.65 22.25 -7.16
CA LYS A 41 -5.07 23.66 -7.10
C LYS A 41 -5.19 24.17 -5.66
N ASP A 42 -5.77 23.37 -4.77
CA ASP A 42 -6.19 23.82 -3.44
C ASP A 42 -5.12 23.60 -2.35
N VAL A 43 -4.18 22.68 -2.57
CA VAL A 43 -3.22 22.22 -1.54
C VAL A 43 -1.79 22.55 -1.94
N ARG A 44 -1.21 23.55 -1.26
CA ARG A 44 0.22 23.85 -1.39
C ARG A 44 1.06 22.63 -1.00
N PHE A 45 2.21 22.49 -1.65
CA PHE A 45 3.16 21.37 -1.50
C PHE A 45 2.73 20.04 -2.12
N PHE A 46 1.52 19.95 -2.68
CA PHE A 46 1.10 18.85 -3.54
C PHE A 46 1.13 19.27 -5.02
N SER A 47 1.48 18.36 -5.92
CA SER A 47 1.34 18.56 -7.36
C SER A 47 1.28 17.21 -8.10
N ALA A 48 0.54 17.16 -9.20
CA ALA A 48 0.62 16.08 -10.18
C ALA A 48 1.47 16.48 -11.40
N SER A 49 1.43 17.76 -11.80
CA SER A 49 2.10 18.24 -13.01
C SER A 49 3.59 18.57 -12.82
N ARG A 50 3.95 19.31 -11.76
CA ARG A 50 5.28 19.89 -11.53
C ARG A 50 5.96 19.28 -10.30
N TRP A 51 7.21 19.67 -10.08
CA TRP A 51 7.91 19.28 -8.86
C TRP A 51 7.23 19.91 -7.63
N ALA A 52 7.02 19.09 -6.60
CA ALA A 52 6.53 19.50 -5.29
C ALA A 52 7.02 18.52 -4.21
N PRO A 53 7.07 18.91 -2.92
CA PRO A 53 7.42 18.02 -1.82
C PRO A 53 6.58 16.75 -1.75
N GLN A 54 5.30 16.81 -2.11
CA GLN A 54 4.45 15.65 -2.34
C GLN A 54 4.03 15.68 -3.80
N ARG A 55 4.51 14.72 -4.59
CA ARG A 55 4.21 14.67 -6.01
C ARG A 55 3.54 13.36 -6.37
N PHE A 56 2.29 13.45 -6.81
CA PHE A 56 1.64 12.32 -7.48
C PHE A 56 2.18 12.25 -8.91
N LYS A 57 2.78 11.13 -9.30
CA LYS A 57 3.30 10.95 -10.65
C LYS A 57 2.65 9.71 -11.26
N ARG A 58 1.87 9.90 -12.34
CA ARG A 58 1.04 8.84 -12.95
C ARG A 58 1.85 7.59 -13.27
N GLU A 59 3.09 7.77 -13.72
CA GLU A 59 4.00 6.70 -14.14
C GLU A 59 4.53 5.83 -12.99
N ASP A 60 4.28 6.21 -11.74
CA ASP A 60 4.66 5.40 -10.60
C ASP A 60 3.64 4.26 -10.32
N TYR A 61 2.46 4.29 -10.93
CA TYR A 61 1.31 3.43 -10.57
C TYR A 61 0.87 2.51 -11.72
N LEU A 62 -0.06 1.61 -11.43
CA LEU A 62 -0.62 0.60 -12.35
C LEU A 62 -1.01 1.16 -13.73
N GLY A 63 -0.81 0.34 -14.77
CA GLY A 63 -1.40 0.52 -16.10
C GLY A 63 -0.60 1.44 -17.03
N ASP A 64 -1.17 1.73 -18.20
CA ASP A 64 -0.55 2.61 -19.21
C ASP A 64 -0.62 4.08 -18.77
N ASN A 65 0.46 4.82 -19.00
CA ASN A 65 0.57 6.25 -18.71
C ASN A 65 -0.32 7.11 -19.61
N ASN A 66 -0.78 6.57 -20.74
CA ASN A 66 -1.71 7.26 -21.64
C ASN A 66 -3.17 7.23 -21.15
N THR A 67 -3.49 6.39 -20.15
CA THR A 67 -4.83 6.32 -19.54
C THR A 67 -4.81 6.87 -18.12
N THR A 68 -5.99 7.28 -17.63
CA THR A 68 -6.09 7.71 -16.24
C THR A 68 -5.82 6.53 -15.31
N LEU A 69 -5.28 6.81 -14.11
CA LEU A 69 -5.06 5.75 -13.14
C LEU A 69 -6.40 5.10 -12.71
N GLN A 70 -7.48 5.86 -12.71
CA GLN A 70 -8.80 5.34 -12.40
C GLN A 70 -9.23 4.28 -13.42
N ASP A 71 -9.09 4.56 -14.72
CA ASP A 71 -9.47 3.61 -15.78
C ASP A 71 -8.61 2.34 -15.70
N SER A 72 -7.30 2.50 -15.56
CA SER A 72 -6.37 1.36 -15.40
C SER A 72 -6.71 0.48 -14.19
N VAL A 73 -7.11 1.10 -13.07
CA VAL A 73 -7.53 0.36 -11.87
C VAL A 73 -8.85 -0.35 -12.11
N LEU A 74 -9.85 0.32 -12.69
CA LEU A 74 -11.16 -0.27 -12.96
C LEU A 74 -11.07 -1.44 -13.94
N GLU A 75 -10.27 -1.30 -15.00
CA GLU A 75 -9.96 -2.38 -15.94
C GLU A 75 -9.35 -3.56 -15.20
N ARG A 76 -8.28 -3.33 -14.43
CA ARG A 76 -7.61 -4.41 -13.71
C ARG A 76 -8.49 -5.08 -12.64
N MET A 77 -9.30 -4.31 -11.93
CA MET A 77 -10.28 -4.85 -10.98
C MET A 77 -11.34 -5.68 -11.70
N SER A 78 -11.83 -5.23 -12.86
CA SER A 78 -12.85 -5.93 -13.64
C SER A 78 -12.35 -7.26 -14.20
N GLU A 79 -11.10 -7.28 -14.70
CA GLU A 79 -10.43 -8.51 -15.13
C GLU A 79 -10.36 -9.54 -14.00
N LEU A 80 -9.87 -9.13 -12.82
CA LEU A 80 -9.70 -10.01 -11.67
C LEU A 80 -11.04 -10.44 -11.05
N ALA A 81 -12.09 -9.63 -11.20
CA ALA A 81 -13.44 -9.95 -10.74
C ALA A 81 -14.22 -10.81 -11.74
N GLU A 82 -13.69 -11.00 -12.96
CA GLU A 82 -14.37 -11.64 -14.09
C GLU A 82 -15.72 -11.00 -14.43
N LYS A 83 -15.87 -9.70 -14.13
CA LYS A 83 -17.07 -8.90 -14.40
C LYS A 83 -16.75 -7.41 -14.44
N PRO A 84 -17.48 -6.61 -15.23
CA PRO A 84 -17.31 -5.15 -15.22
C PRO A 84 -17.59 -4.56 -13.84
N LEU A 85 -16.63 -3.78 -13.33
CA LEU A 85 -16.75 -3.01 -12.10
C LEU A 85 -16.75 -1.52 -12.44
N GLN A 86 -17.59 -0.75 -11.75
CA GLN A 86 -17.74 0.69 -11.94
C GLN A 86 -17.88 1.39 -10.59
N GLY A 87 -17.50 2.68 -10.56
CA GLY A 87 -17.58 3.52 -9.37
C GLY A 87 -16.39 4.47 -9.26
N ASP A 88 -16.31 5.14 -8.12
CA ASP A 88 -15.21 6.05 -7.80
C ASP A 88 -14.02 5.28 -7.23
N VAL A 89 -12.82 5.54 -7.74
CA VAL A 89 -11.59 4.91 -7.23
C VAL A 89 -10.86 5.85 -6.26
N TYR A 90 -10.53 5.31 -5.09
CA TYR A 90 -9.72 5.99 -4.09
C TYR A 90 -8.38 5.28 -3.92
N PHE A 91 -7.31 6.01 -4.09
CA PHE A 91 -5.95 5.55 -3.85
C PHE A 91 -5.54 5.76 -2.39
N LEU A 92 -4.94 4.74 -1.79
CA LEU A 92 -4.22 4.79 -0.52
C LEU A 92 -2.79 4.31 -0.74
N GLY A 93 -1.83 5.22 -0.67
CA GLY A 93 -0.43 4.86 -0.85
C GLY A 93 0.53 6.02 -0.68
N GLN A 94 1.82 5.75 -0.91
CA GLN A 94 2.85 6.78 -0.94
C GLN A 94 2.85 7.49 -2.29
N VAL A 95 2.96 8.81 -2.25
CA VAL A 95 3.34 9.62 -3.41
C VAL A 95 4.82 9.97 -3.30
N ARG A 96 5.43 10.51 -4.37
CA ARG A 96 6.83 10.93 -4.29
C ARG A 96 7.00 11.98 -3.21
N THR A 97 7.94 11.75 -2.31
CA THR A 97 8.27 12.63 -1.20
C THR A 97 9.63 13.25 -1.47
N PHE A 98 9.69 14.57 -1.69
CA PHE A 98 10.89 15.30 -2.12
C PHE A 98 11.61 14.66 -3.32
N GLY A 99 10.83 14.12 -4.26
CA GLY A 99 11.34 13.45 -5.46
C GLY A 99 11.68 11.96 -5.30
N LEU A 100 11.75 11.44 -4.07
CA LEU A 100 11.96 10.02 -3.80
C LEU A 100 10.64 9.26 -3.83
N TYR A 101 10.63 8.10 -4.47
CA TYR A 101 9.48 7.20 -4.52
C TYR A 101 9.81 5.86 -3.86
N PHE A 102 9.00 5.45 -2.89
CA PHE A 102 9.06 4.11 -2.32
C PHE A 102 7.66 3.72 -1.84
N SER A 103 7.00 2.82 -2.59
CA SER A 103 5.69 2.28 -2.23
C SER A 103 5.69 0.76 -2.41
N PRO A 104 5.96 -0.03 -1.35
CA PRO A 104 5.97 -1.49 -1.46
C PRO A 104 4.57 -2.06 -1.72
N VAL A 105 3.52 -1.30 -1.37
CA VAL A 105 2.14 -1.63 -1.65
C VAL A 105 1.32 -0.35 -1.84
N ASN A 106 0.48 -0.35 -2.87
CA ASN A 106 -0.57 0.63 -3.11
C ASN A 106 -1.92 -0.06 -2.98
N PHE A 107 -2.90 0.62 -2.39
CA PHE A 107 -4.27 0.11 -2.31
C PHE A 107 -5.22 1.02 -3.08
N TYR A 108 -6.13 0.42 -3.83
CA TYR A 108 -7.17 1.13 -4.56
C TYR A 108 -8.53 0.62 -4.10
N TYR A 109 -9.36 1.51 -3.56
CA TYR A 109 -10.69 1.19 -3.06
C TYR A 109 -11.74 1.64 -4.06
N LEU A 110 -12.64 0.73 -4.43
CA LEU A 110 -13.76 1.01 -5.31
C LEU A 110 -14.99 1.37 -4.49
N ARG A 111 -15.44 2.62 -4.61
CA ARG A 111 -16.62 3.13 -3.93
C ARG A 111 -17.83 3.09 -4.85
N GLN A 112 -18.94 2.57 -4.32
CA GLN A 112 -20.23 2.49 -4.98
C GLN A 112 -21.07 3.76 -4.76
N PRO A 113 -22.12 4.01 -5.57
CA PRO A 113 -22.98 5.19 -5.43
C PRO A 113 -23.68 5.32 -4.08
N ASP A 114 -23.92 4.20 -3.39
CA ASP A 114 -24.48 4.18 -2.02
C ASP A 114 -23.47 4.64 -0.94
N GLY A 115 -22.23 4.90 -1.35
CA GLY A 115 -21.15 5.39 -0.51
C GLY A 115 -20.31 4.30 0.14
N THR A 116 -20.67 3.02 0.00
CA THR A 116 -19.90 1.87 0.51
C THR A 116 -18.74 1.52 -0.43
N TYR A 117 -17.71 0.83 0.09
CA TYR A 117 -16.63 0.30 -0.75
C TYR A 117 -16.87 -1.17 -1.01
N SER A 118 -16.96 -1.54 -2.29
CA SER A 118 -17.23 -2.93 -2.69
C SER A 118 -15.96 -3.76 -2.79
N HIS A 119 -14.87 -3.18 -3.29
CA HIS A 119 -13.62 -3.89 -3.52
C HIS A 119 -12.39 -3.06 -3.10
N MET A 120 -11.31 -3.76 -2.82
CA MET A 120 -9.96 -3.20 -2.69
C MET A 120 -8.99 -3.97 -3.58
N LEU A 121 -8.23 -3.27 -4.42
CA LEU A 121 -7.12 -3.82 -5.18
C LEU A 121 -5.82 -3.48 -4.44
N ALA A 122 -5.06 -4.48 -4.03
CA ALA A 122 -3.71 -4.31 -3.50
C ALA A 122 -2.69 -4.55 -4.62
N GLU A 123 -2.02 -3.50 -5.07
CA GLU A 123 -0.86 -3.55 -5.97
C GLU A 123 0.39 -3.67 -5.11
N VAL A 124 1.06 -4.81 -5.20
CA VAL A 124 2.22 -5.18 -4.39
C VAL A 124 3.44 -5.20 -5.30
N SER A 125 4.50 -4.49 -4.92
CA SER A 125 5.74 -4.43 -5.70
C SER A 125 6.89 -5.11 -4.97
N ASN A 126 7.71 -5.89 -5.67
CA ASN A 126 8.95 -6.41 -5.10
C ASN A 126 10.11 -5.42 -5.32
N THR A 127 11.00 -5.33 -4.33
CA THR A 127 12.24 -4.55 -4.44
C THR A 127 13.43 -5.50 -4.33
N PRO A 128 14.47 -5.36 -5.17
CA PRO A 128 14.70 -4.35 -6.21
C PRO A 128 14.12 -4.67 -7.61
N TRP A 129 13.49 -5.83 -7.83
CA TRP A 129 13.12 -6.30 -9.19
C TRP A 129 11.94 -5.55 -9.84
N ASN A 130 11.19 -4.75 -9.07
CA ASN A 130 10.09 -3.90 -9.55
C ASN A 130 8.98 -4.65 -10.32
N GLU A 131 8.86 -5.95 -10.09
CA GLU A 131 7.71 -6.73 -10.52
C GLU A 131 6.52 -6.35 -9.65
N ARG A 132 5.33 -6.40 -10.23
CA ARG A 132 4.08 -6.04 -9.54
C ARG A 132 3.09 -7.18 -9.61
N HIS A 133 2.34 -7.34 -8.53
CA HIS A 133 1.24 -8.29 -8.44
C HIS A 133 0.01 -7.62 -7.84
N HIS A 134 -1.16 -8.10 -8.25
CA HIS A 134 -2.43 -7.49 -7.91
C HIS A 134 -3.33 -8.50 -7.21
N TYR A 135 -3.73 -8.19 -5.98
CA TYR A 135 -4.75 -8.95 -5.25
C TYR A 135 -6.05 -8.15 -5.23
N LEU A 136 -7.12 -8.73 -5.73
CA LEU A 136 -8.46 -8.16 -5.57
C LEU A 136 -9.12 -8.76 -4.34
N VAL A 137 -9.68 -7.90 -3.49
CA VAL A 137 -10.40 -8.27 -2.27
C VAL A 137 -11.81 -7.72 -2.37
N ASP A 138 -12.81 -8.60 -2.39
CA ASP A 138 -14.21 -8.22 -2.18
C ASP A 138 -14.39 -7.87 -0.69
N LEU A 139 -14.88 -6.67 -0.40
CA LEU A 139 -15.01 -6.16 0.97
C LEU A 139 -16.26 -6.66 1.68
N HIS A 140 -17.24 -7.20 0.95
CA HIS A 140 -18.40 -7.87 1.51
C HIS A 140 -18.10 -9.33 1.85
N ASP A 141 -17.23 -9.99 1.08
CA ASP A 141 -16.81 -11.37 1.30
C ASP A 141 -15.29 -11.53 1.10
N GLN A 142 -14.54 -11.30 2.19
CA GLN A 142 -13.06 -11.25 2.20
C GLN A 142 -12.45 -12.65 2.18
N LYS A 143 -12.63 -13.37 1.07
CA LYS A 143 -12.08 -14.71 0.87
C LYS A 143 -10.56 -14.72 0.94
N ASN A 144 -10.02 -15.86 1.37
CA ASN A 144 -8.58 -16.08 1.38
C ASN A 144 -8.03 -16.08 -0.04
N SER A 145 -6.85 -15.47 -0.23
CA SER A 145 -6.13 -15.48 -1.49
C SER A 145 -4.88 -16.35 -1.40
N GLN A 146 -4.48 -17.02 -2.47
CA GLN A 146 -3.19 -17.71 -2.51
C GLN A 146 -2.05 -16.68 -2.59
N LYS A 147 -0.97 -16.87 -1.83
CA LYS A 147 0.22 -16.02 -1.91
C LYS A 147 0.99 -16.33 -3.19
N ALA A 148 0.61 -15.67 -4.27
CA ALA A 148 1.22 -15.84 -5.58
C ALA A 148 2.51 -15.00 -5.81
N PHE A 149 2.96 -14.19 -4.83
CA PHE A 149 4.04 -13.23 -5.05
C PHE A 149 5.10 -13.21 -3.93
N HIS A 150 6.39 -13.17 -4.34
CA HIS A 150 7.54 -13.06 -3.44
C HIS A 150 7.76 -11.60 -3.05
N VAL A 151 7.01 -11.13 -2.05
CA VAL A 151 7.21 -9.77 -1.50
C VAL A 151 8.35 -9.69 -0.49
N SER A 152 8.84 -10.84 -0.01
CA SER A 152 9.91 -10.93 0.97
C SER A 152 10.72 -12.20 0.76
N PRO A 153 12.06 -12.14 0.78
CA PRO A 153 12.92 -13.32 0.74
C PRO A 153 12.82 -14.19 2.01
N PHE A 154 12.03 -13.75 3.00
CA PHE A 154 11.85 -14.41 4.29
C PHE A 154 10.48 -15.10 4.46
N ASN A 155 9.61 -15.11 3.43
CA ASN A 155 8.33 -15.82 3.47
C ASN A 155 8.17 -16.76 2.25
N PRO A 156 7.97 -18.08 2.47
CA PRO A 156 7.62 -19.05 1.42
C PRO A 156 6.42 -18.59 0.58
N LEU A 157 6.35 -19.00 -0.69
CA LEU A 157 5.17 -18.77 -1.56
C LEU A 157 3.96 -19.61 -1.16
N GLU A 158 4.17 -20.81 -0.61
CA GLU A 158 3.10 -21.72 -0.21
C GLU A 158 2.37 -21.24 1.07
N MET A 159 1.64 -20.15 0.99
CA MET A 159 0.83 -19.60 2.07
C MET A 159 -0.46 -19.01 1.53
N GLN A 160 -1.46 -18.90 2.40
CA GLN A 160 -2.69 -18.17 2.17
C GLN A 160 -2.62 -16.79 2.82
N TYR A 161 -3.13 -15.80 2.10
CA TYR A 161 -3.42 -14.46 2.59
C TYR A 161 -4.84 -14.40 3.10
N GLN A 162 -4.98 -14.08 4.39
CA GLN A 162 -6.28 -13.78 5.01
C GLN A 162 -6.35 -12.28 5.22
N TRP A 163 -7.25 -11.63 4.49
CA TRP A 163 -7.46 -10.20 4.55
C TRP A 163 -8.50 -9.87 5.62
N SER A 164 -8.27 -8.77 6.33
CA SER A 164 -9.25 -8.15 7.20
C SER A 164 -9.18 -6.64 6.98
N VAL A 165 -10.07 -6.15 6.14
CA VAL A 165 -10.15 -4.77 5.67
C VAL A 165 -11.47 -4.19 6.16
N MET A 166 -11.40 -3.17 6.99
CA MET A 166 -12.60 -2.43 7.40
C MET A 166 -12.98 -1.39 6.36
N GLN A 167 -14.28 -1.08 6.26
CA GLN A 167 -14.77 0.04 5.45
C GLN A 167 -14.05 1.35 5.85
N PRO A 168 -13.32 2.01 4.92
CA PRO A 168 -12.58 3.23 5.21
C PRO A 168 -13.47 4.39 5.68
N ASN A 169 -13.11 5.01 6.79
CA ASN A 169 -13.81 6.14 7.42
C ASN A 169 -12.77 7.01 8.17
N GLN A 170 -13.08 7.58 9.34
CA GLN A 170 -12.16 8.28 10.22
C GLN A 170 -11.01 7.38 10.67
N LYS A 171 -11.22 6.07 10.67
CA LYS A 171 -10.17 5.07 10.84
C LYS A 171 -10.09 4.19 9.60
N LEU A 172 -8.88 3.73 9.30
CA LEU A 172 -8.61 2.72 8.31
C LEU A 172 -7.79 1.62 8.98
N ASN A 173 -8.40 0.43 9.04
CA ASN A 173 -7.75 -0.77 9.57
C ASN A 173 -7.68 -1.81 8.45
N LEU A 174 -6.47 -2.25 8.17
CA LEU A 174 -6.18 -3.30 7.23
C LEU A 174 -5.23 -4.27 7.90
N THR A 175 -5.59 -5.55 7.97
CA THR A 175 -4.70 -6.61 8.44
C THR A 175 -4.60 -7.68 7.36
N LEU A 176 -3.40 -8.17 7.16
CA LEU A 176 -3.06 -9.28 6.29
C LEU A 176 -2.35 -10.33 7.12
N LYS A 177 -2.95 -11.52 7.21
CA LYS A 177 -2.30 -12.68 7.82
C LYS A 177 -1.74 -13.59 6.73
N CYS A 178 -0.52 -14.06 6.92
CA CYS A 178 0.08 -15.12 6.12
C CYS A 178 -0.05 -16.43 6.90
N VAL A 179 -0.85 -17.36 6.39
CA VAL A 179 -1.21 -18.62 7.04
C VAL A 179 -0.77 -19.79 6.18
N LYS A 180 -0.15 -20.81 6.77
CA LYS A 180 0.00 -22.13 6.13
C LYS A 180 -0.84 -23.13 6.92
N ASP A 181 -0.25 -23.75 7.94
CA ASP A 181 -0.97 -24.54 8.95
C ASP A 181 -1.27 -23.70 10.21
N ILE A 182 -0.36 -22.77 10.50
CA ILE A 182 -0.45 -21.79 11.58
C ILE A 182 -0.28 -20.38 11.00
N THR A 183 -0.56 -19.35 11.78
CA THR A 183 -0.25 -17.97 11.38
C THR A 183 1.26 -17.72 11.49
N HIS A 184 1.90 -17.43 10.36
CA HIS A 184 3.35 -17.15 10.31
C HIS A 184 3.65 -15.67 10.53
N LEU A 185 2.82 -14.80 9.96
CA LEU A 185 3.03 -13.35 9.95
C LEU A 185 1.67 -12.66 9.97
N ASP A 186 1.52 -11.68 10.85
CA ASP A 186 0.49 -10.65 10.78
C ASP A 186 1.14 -9.34 10.39
N THR A 187 0.55 -8.63 9.45
CA THR A 187 0.95 -7.27 9.11
C THR A 187 -0.27 -6.42 8.90
N GLY A 188 -0.17 -5.12 9.15
CA GLY A 188 -1.33 -4.27 8.96
C GLY A 188 -1.08 -2.80 9.15
N LEU A 189 -2.14 -2.05 8.88
CA LEU A 189 -2.26 -0.61 8.97
C LEU A 189 -3.34 -0.28 10.02
N ASN A 190 -3.03 0.63 10.92
CA ASN A 190 -3.99 1.29 11.78
C ASN A 190 -3.78 2.79 11.63
N LEU A 191 -4.66 3.42 10.84
CA LEU A 191 -4.51 4.80 10.42
C LEU A 191 -5.75 5.63 10.78
N THR A 192 -5.53 6.89 11.07
CA THR A 192 -6.57 7.89 11.32
C THR A 192 -6.60 8.91 10.18
N ARG A 193 -7.80 9.27 9.74
CA ARG A 193 -8.03 10.24 8.68
C ARG A 193 -7.72 11.64 9.18
N ILE A 194 -7.00 12.40 8.36
CA ILE A 194 -6.70 13.80 8.55
C ILE A 194 -7.14 14.51 7.28
N GLU A 195 -7.85 15.63 7.43
CA GLU A 195 -8.24 16.46 6.30
C GLU A 195 -7.01 16.86 5.48
N LEU A 196 -7.10 16.77 4.15
CA LEU A 196 -6.03 17.21 3.26
C LEU A 196 -6.18 18.72 2.97
N ASN A 197 -5.28 19.51 3.51
CA ASN A 197 -5.13 20.93 3.21
C ASN A 197 -3.67 21.35 3.38
N SER A 198 -3.33 22.57 2.96
CA SER A 198 -1.94 23.05 3.00
C SER A 198 -1.32 22.97 4.40
N LYS A 199 -2.11 23.21 5.46
CA LYS A 199 -1.62 23.19 6.85
C LYS A 199 -1.38 21.76 7.35
N SER A 200 -2.27 20.82 7.04
CA SER A 200 -2.09 19.42 7.44
C SER A 200 -0.95 18.75 6.66
N LEU A 201 -0.84 19.01 5.36
CA LEU A 201 0.24 18.47 4.53
C LEU A 201 1.61 18.96 5.00
N PHE A 202 1.74 20.26 5.28
CA PHE A 202 2.97 20.83 5.85
C PHE A 202 3.34 20.18 7.19
N ARG A 203 2.37 20.02 8.11
CA ARG A 203 2.60 19.36 9.42
C ARG A 203 3.09 17.92 9.27
N VAL A 204 2.59 17.19 8.28
CA VAL A 204 3.04 15.83 7.99
C VAL A 204 4.45 15.87 7.44
N LEU A 205 4.74 16.73 6.45
CA LEU A 205 6.05 16.90 5.85
C LEU A 205 7.16 17.20 6.86
N VAL A 206 6.92 18.10 7.83
CA VAL A 206 7.93 18.40 8.87
C VAL A 206 8.11 17.27 9.89
N SER A 207 7.15 16.33 9.98
CA SER A 207 7.30 15.12 10.80
C SER A 207 8.10 14.00 10.10
N ILE A 208 8.35 14.13 8.79
CA ILE A 208 9.04 13.13 7.96
C ILE A 208 10.51 12.91 8.34
N PRO A 209 11.36 13.91 8.61
CA PRO A 209 12.77 13.68 8.95
C PRO A 209 12.91 12.73 10.14
N HIS A 210 12.04 12.87 11.15
CA HIS A 210 11.97 11.97 12.28
C HIS A 210 11.50 10.54 11.90
N MET A 211 10.59 10.41 10.92
CA MET A 211 10.08 9.11 10.44
C MET A 211 11.03 8.39 9.48
N ALA A 212 11.56 9.07 8.45
CA ALA A 212 12.40 8.46 7.41
C ALA A 212 13.75 8.00 7.98
N ILE A 213 14.39 8.80 8.83
CA ILE A 213 15.66 8.42 9.49
C ILE A 213 15.43 7.20 10.39
N ARG A 214 14.36 7.19 11.21
CA ARG A 214 14.03 6.03 12.06
C ARG A 214 13.65 4.79 11.28
N THR A 215 12.94 4.92 10.16
CA THR A 215 12.49 3.79 9.35
C THR A 215 13.63 3.19 8.55
N VAL A 216 14.50 3.99 7.92
CA VAL A 216 15.68 3.46 7.21
C VAL A 216 16.64 2.82 8.18
N VAL A 217 17.04 3.52 9.25
CA VAL A 217 17.90 2.94 10.31
C VAL A 217 17.23 1.72 10.92
N GLY A 218 15.92 1.76 11.16
CA GLY A 218 15.14 0.65 11.69
C GLY A 218 15.11 -0.56 10.77
N ILE A 219 14.87 -0.39 9.46
CA ILE A 219 14.84 -1.48 8.48
C ILE A 219 16.22 -2.11 8.36
N TYR A 220 17.29 -1.32 8.22
CA TYR A 220 18.65 -1.86 8.16
C TYR A 220 19.07 -2.51 9.49
N TRP A 221 18.66 -1.96 10.63
CA TRP A 221 18.92 -2.54 11.95
C TRP A 221 18.14 -3.83 12.19
N GLN A 222 16.90 -3.93 11.70
CA GLN A 222 16.12 -5.18 11.78
C GLN A 222 16.65 -6.23 10.81
N ALA A 223 17.06 -5.85 9.59
CA ALA A 223 17.74 -6.75 8.66
C ALA A 223 19.04 -7.29 9.28
N LEU A 224 19.82 -6.43 9.94
CA LEU A 224 21.02 -6.84 10.69
C LEU A 224 20.69 -7.77 11.87
N LYS A 225 19.64 -7.49 12.64
CA LYS A 225 19.19 -8.38 13.74
C LYS A 225 18.71 -9.73 13.23
N LEU A 226 18.01 -9.80 12.10
CA LEU A 226 17.58 -11.06 11.48
C LEU A 226 18.78 -11.85 10.95
N PHE A 227 19.78 -11.15 10.40
CA PHE A 227 21.05 -11.73 9.98
C PHE A 227 21.84 -12.31 11.17
N ILE A 228 21.99 -11.55 12.26
CA ILE A 228 22.61 -12.02 13.52
C ILE A 228 21.83 -13.20 14.12
N LYS A 229 20.50 -13.23 13.96
CA LYS A 229 19.64 -14.34 14.42
C LYS A 229 19.61 -15.55 13.47
N ARG A 230 20.41 -15.57 12.39
CA ARG A 230 20.53 -16.66 11.41
C ARG A 230 19.18 -17.11 10.84
N VAL A 231 18.31 -16.15 10.47
CA VAL A 231 17.09 -16.49 9.73
C VAL A 231 17.49 -16.89 8.30
N PRO A 232 17.04 -18.06 7.79
CA PRO A 232 17.43 -18.53 6.47
C PRO A 232 16.98 -17.55 5.38
N PHE A 233 17.92 -17.23 4.49
CA PHE A 233 17.74 -16.36 3.34
C PHE A 233 17.38 -17.22 2.14
N TYR A 234 16.18 -17.04 1.58
CA TYR A 234 15.79 -17.71 0.35
C TYR A 234 16.12 -16.77 -0.82
N ALA A 235 17.15 -17.14 -1.59
CA ALA A 235 17.50 -16.44 -2.81
C ALA A 235 16.36 -16.58 -3.84
N HIS A 236 16.14 -15.51 -4.61
CA HIS A 236 15.17 -15.51 -5.69
C HIS A 236 15.55 -16.60 -6.69
N ALA A 237 14.67 -17.60 -6.89
CA ALA A 237 14.79 -18.47 -8.04
C ALA A 237 14.40 -17.63 -9.26
N THR A 238 15.35 -17.33 -10.14
CA THR A 238 15.04 -16.96 -11.52
C THR A 238 14.28 -18.12 -12.13
N GLN A 239 12.95 -18.02 -12.23
CA GLN A 239 12.23 -18.87 -13.16
C GLN A 239 12.71 -18.49 -14.56
N GLY A 240 13.52 -19.37 -15.14
CA GLY A 240 13.98 -19.24 -16.51
C GLY A 240 12.77 -19.14 -17.43
N LYS A 241 12.81 -18.14 -18.32
CA LYS A 241 11.92 -18.04 -19.47
C LYS A 241 11.84 -19.40 -20.17
N LYS A 242 10.63 -19.94 -20.29
CA LYS A 242 10.23 -20.77 -21.41
C LYS A 242 9.02 -20.11 -22.05
#